data_AF-A0A9Q3BA73-F1
#
_entry.id   AF-A0A9Q3BA73-F1
#
_cell.length_a   1.000
_cell.length_b   1.000
_cell.length_c   1.000
_cell.angle_alpha   90.00
_cell.angle_beta   90.00
_cell.angle_gamma   90.00
#
_symmetry.space_group_name_H-M   'P 1'
#
loop_
_entity.id
_entity.type
_entity.pdbx_description
1 polymer ?
#
loop_
_entity_poly.entity_id
_entity_poly.type
_entity_poly.pdbx_seq_one_letter_code
_entity_poly.pdbx_strand_id
1 'polypeptide(L)'
;MVGDFRAPNTYTVPDRYPIPKIQIVLTKISQAVYITTMDALTGFPQDVVTPKARKYSRIIVHCGVYEYLRMPFGIKNAPSHFQRMITEILPEELSEGWLILYIDEIIVCSKTWEEHMY
;
A
#
# COMPACT_ATOMS: atom_id res chain seq x y z
N MET A 1 -0.40 -0.79 -18.66
CA MET A 1 -0.71 -2.21 -19.00
C MET A 1 -1.11 -2.90 -17.72
N VAL A 2 -2.29 -3.54 -17.68
CA VAL A 2 -2.85 -4.17 -16.47
C VAL A 2 -2.99 -5.68 -16.72
N GLY A 3 -2.40 -6.49 -15.85
CA GLY A 3 -2.54 -7.95 -15.88
C GLY A 3 -3.78 -8.42 -15.11
N ASP A 4 -4.38 -9.53 -15.53
CA ASP A 4 -5.43 -10.20 -14.74
C ASP A 4 -4.81 -11.18 -13.75
N PHE A 5 -4.76 -10.79 -12.49
CA PHE A 5 -4.19 -11.61 -11.40
C PHE A 5 -5.24 -12.39 -10.60
N ARG A 6 -6.51 -12.45 -11.03
CA ARG A 6 -7.57 -13.15 -10.28
C ARG A 6 -7.24 -14.62 -10.03
N ALA A 7 -6.80 -15.35 -11.07
CA ALA A 7 -6.41 -16.75 -10.95
C ALA A 7 -5.17 -16.97 -10.05
N PRO A 8 -4.02 -16.30 -10.23
CA PRO A 8 -2.89 -16.48 -9.31
C PRO A 8 -3.21 -16.05 -7.86
N ASN A 9 -4.09 -15.07 -7.67
CA ASN A 9 -4.52 -14.63 -6.33
C ASN A 9 -5.29 -15.71 -5.57
N THR A 10 -5.99 -16.65 -6.24
CA THR A 10 -6.67 -17.76 -5.55
C THR A 10 -5.68 -18.78 -4.99
N TYR A 11 -4.54 -18.97 -5.64
CA TYR A 11 -3.48 -19.89 -5.19
C TYR A 11 -2.44 -19.23 -4.28
N THR A 12 -2.46 -17.90 -4.19
CA THR A 12 -1.52 -17.14 -3.36
C THR A 12 -1.97 -17.16 -1.90
N VAL A 13 -1.08 -17.62 -1.02
CA VAL A 13 -1.29 -17.58 0.44
C VAL A 13 -1.45 -16.12 0.87
N PRO A 14 -2.56 -15.77 1.56
CA PRO A 14 -2.78 -14.40 2.01
C PRO A 14 -1.72 -13.98 3.03
N ASP A 15 -1.06 -12.85 2.78
CA ASP A 15 -0.29 -12.16 3.81
C ASP A 15 -1.27 -11.47 4.76
N ARG A 16 -1.21 -11.80 6.05
CA ARG A 16 -2.11 -11.28 7.08
C ARG A 16 -1.42 -10.21 7.93
N TYR A 17 -0.62 -9.35 7.29
CA TYR A 17 -0.07 -8.18 7.95
C TYR A 17 -1.21 -7.30 8.49
N PRO A 18 -1.11 -6.79 9.74
CA PRO A 18 -2.18 -6.00 10.33
C PRO A 18 -2.42 -4.72 9.55
N ILE A 19 -3.61 -4.61 8.97
CA ILE A 19 -4.13 -3.37 8.37
C ILE A 19 -5.14 -2.78 9.36
N PRO A 20 -5.05 -1.48 9.68
CA PRO A 20 -5.96 -0.87 10.62
C PRO A 20 -7.42 -0.99 10.15
N LYS A 21 -8.31 -1.25 11.10
CA LYS A 21 -9.76 -1.30 10.81
C LYS A 21 -10.23 0.09 10.42
N ILE A 22 -11.09 0.16 9.40
CA ILE A 22 -11.63 1.44 8.90
C ILE A 22 -12.26 2.28 10.02
N GLN A 23 -12.92 1.65 11.00
CA GLN A 23 -13.51 2.37 12.14
C GLN A 23 -12.47 3.14 12.95
N ILE A 24 -11.30 2.54 13.18
CA ILE A 24 -10.20 3.18 13.94
C ILE A 24 -9.66 4.38 13.16
N VAL A 25 -9.47 4.21 11.85
CA VAL A 25 -9.01 5.26 10.94
C VAL A 25 -10.00 6.44 10.96
N LEU A 26 -11.31 6.16 10.81
CA LEU A 26 -12.35 7.18 10.82
C LEU A 26 -12.44 7.92 12.16
N THR A 27 -12.27 7.23 13.30
CA THR A 27 -12.26 7.89 14.61
C THR A 27 -11.09 8.87 14.73
N LYS A 28 -9.89 8.51 14.26
CA LYS A 28 -8.74 9.44 14.28
C LYS A 28 -8.98 10.65 13.36
N ILE A 29 -9.45 10.40 12.14
CA ILE A 29 -9.78 11.46 11.18
C ILE A 29 -10.85 12.41 11.74
N SER A 30 -11.86 11.89 12.46
CA SER A 30 -12.92 12.72 13.05
C SER A 30 -12.44 13.71 14.12
N GLN A 31 -11.23 13.52 14.66
CA GLN A 31 -10.63 14.39 15.66
C GLN A 31 -9.67 15.43 15.03
N ALA A 32 -9.39 15.31 13.73
CA ALA A 32 -8.52 16.20 12.99
C ALA A 32 -9.29 17.41 12.46
N VAL A 33 -8.62 18.56 12.40
CA VAL A 33 -9.13 19.79 11.78
C VAL A 33 -8.58 19.91 10.35
N TYR A 34 -7.33 19.53 10.16
CA TYR A 34 -6.67 19.49 8.85
C TYR A 34 -6.31 18.06 8.49
N ILE A 35 -6.65 17.68 7.26
CA ILE A 35 -6.45 16.33 6.73
C ILE A 35 -5.80 16.48 5.36
N THR A 36 -4.66 15.81 5.17
CA THR A 36 -4.05 15.64 3.86
C THR A 36 -3.95 14.15 3.55
N THR A 37 -4.50 13.76 2.41
CA THR A 37 -4.39 12.40 1.90
C THR A 37 -3.39 12.40 0.76
N MET A 38 -2.42 11.51 0.85
CA MET A 38 -1.43 11.25 -0.19
C MET A 38 -1.64 9.84 -0.69
N ASP A 39 -2.05 9.74 -1.94
CA ASP A 39 -2.17 8.45 -2.60
C ASP A 39 -0.79 8.00 -3.05
N ALA A 40 -0.34 6.86 -2.52
CA ALA A 40 0.89 6.23 -2.95
C ALA A 40 0.68 5.45 -4.26
N LEU A 41 -0.01 6.03 -5.26
CA LEU A 41 -0.22 5.44 -6.60
C LEU A 41 1.07 4.98 -7.28
N THR A 42 2.23 5.52 -6.89
CA THR A 42 3.52 5.07 -7.40
C THR A 42 4.27 4.13 -6.45
N GLY A 43 3.72 3.82 -5.27
CA GLY A 43 4.32 3.01 -4.22
C GLY A 43 4.51 1.55 -4.62
N PHE A 44 3.46 0.86 -5.11
CA PHE A 44 3.61 -0.55 -5.48
C PHE A 44 4.64 -0.76 -6.61
N PRO A 45 4.65 0.02 -7.71
CA PRO A 45 5.67 -0.12 -8.75
C PRO A 45 7.10 0.27 -8.31
N GLN A 46 7.31 0.79 -7.09
CA GLN A 46 8.65 0.98 -6.54
C GLN A 46 9.21 -0.32 -5.95
N ASP A 47 8.39 -1.29 -5.57
CA ASP A 47 8.87 -2.53 -4.95
C ASP A 47 9.42 -3.52 -5.97
N VAL A 48 10.63 -4.04 -5.72
CA VAL A 48 11.23 -5.09 -6.58
C VAL A 48 10.55 -6.42 -6.33
N VAL A 49 10.03 -7.04 -7.38
CA VAL A 49 9.56 -8.42 -7.31
C VAL A 49 10.77 -9.35 -7.28
N THR A 50 10.84 -10.18 -6.24
CA THR A 50 11.90 -11.18 -6.09
C THR A 50 11.98 -12.09 -7.34
N PRO A 51 13.16 -12.53 -7.77
CA PRO A 51 13.31 -13.37 -8.97
C PRO A 51 12.40 -14.63 -8.95
N LYS A 52 12.17 -15.20 -7.77
CA LYS A 52 11.29 -16.36 -7.58
C LYS A 52 9.81 -16.05 -7.83
N ALA A 53 9.37 -14.83 -7.52
CA ALA A 53 7.98 -14.40 -7.65
C ALA A 53 7.63 -13.85 -9.04
N ARG A 54 8.63 -13.42 -9.84
CA ARG A 54 8.43 -12.85 -11.19
C ARG A 54 7.64 -13.77 -12.14
N LYS A 55 7.84 -15.09 -12.01
CA LYS A 55 7.10 -16.07 -12.82
C LYS A 55 5.59 -16.06 -12.57
N TYR A 56 5.14 -15.60 -11.40
CA TYR A 56 3.73 -15.46 -11.05
C TYR A 56 3.16 -14.10 -11.43
N SER A 57 4.01 -13.12 -11.74
CA SER A 57 3.64 -11.82 -12.28
C SER A 57 3.80 -11.76 -13.81
N ARG A 58 3.64 -12.89 -14.50
CA ARG A 58 3.69 -12.95 -15.97
C ARG A 58 2.39 -12.44 -16.57
N ILE A 59 2.51 -11.69 -17.66
CA ILE A 59 1.40 -11.29 -18.52
C ILE A 59 1.64 -11.73 -19.95
N ILE A 60 0.56 -12.11 -20.62
CA ILE A 60 0.56 -12.51 -22.02
C ILE A 60 -0.01 -11.35 -22.83
N VAL A 61 0.74 -10.91 -23.82
CA VAL A 61 0.32 -9.91 -24.80
C VAL A 61 0.46 -10.50 -26.21
N HIS A 62 -0.10 -9.82 -27.21
CA HIS A 62 -0.10 -10.29 -28.61
C HIS A 62 1.30 -10.60 -29.16
N CYS A 63 2.35 -9.97 -28.63
CA CYS A 63 3.73 -10.13 -29.07
C CYS A 63 4.61 -11.01 -28.15
N GLY A 64 4.05 -11.62 -27.09
CA GLY A 64 4.81 -12.53 -26.24
C GLY A 64 4.39 -12.54 -24.78
N VAL A 65 5.27 -13.11 -23.95
CA VAL A 65 5.09 -13.21 -22.49
C VAL A 65 6.12 -12.31 -21.81
N TYR A 66 5.64 -11.44 -20.93
CA TYR A 66 6.47 -10.50 -20.18
C TYR A 66 6.31 -10.73 -18.68
N GLU A 67 7.35 -10.40 -17.91
CA GLU A 67 7.37 -10.48 -16.46
C GLU A 67 7.46 -9.08 -15.85
N TYR A 68 6.67 -8.82 -14.81
CA TYR A 68 6.88 -7.60 -14.02
C TYR A 68 8.10 -7.73 -13.11
N LEU A 69 9.04 -6.79 -13.24
CA LEU A 69 10.20 -6.64 -12.36
C LEU A 69 9.88 -5.89 -11.07
N ARG A 70 8.83 -5.06 -11.11
CA ARG A 70 8.30 -4.28 -9.99
C ARG A 70 6.87 -4.69 -9.70
N MET A 71 6.38 -4.51 -8.48
CA MET A 71 5.10 -5.07 -8.07
C MET A 71 3.95 -4.45 -8.88
N PRO A 72 3.22 -5.24 -9.69
CA PRO A 72 2.08 -4.73 -10.44
C PRO A 72 0.84 -4.60 -9.55
N PHE A 73 -0.05 -3.71 -9.95
CA PHE A 73 -1.39 -3.62 -9.36
C PHE A 73 -2.16 -4.93 -9.52
N GLY A 74 -3.03 -5.21 -8.54
CA GLY A 74 -3.92 -6.37 -8.55
C GLY A 74 -3.33 -7.64 -7.92
N ILE A 75 -2.08 -7.64 -7.46
CA ILE A 75 -1.55 -8.74 -6.64
C ILE A 75 -2.15 -8.69 -5.23
N LYS A 76 -2.68 -9.82 -4.77
CA LYS A 76 -3.37 -9.96 -3.48
C LYS A 76 -2.63 -9.41 -2.27
N ASN A 77 -1.31 -9.64 -2.19
CA ASN A 77 -0.51 -9.29 -1.03
C ASN A 77 0.16 -7.91 -1.13
N ALA A 78 -0.08 -7.16 -2.21
CA ALA A 78 0.56 -5.85 -2.41
C ALA A 78 0.25 -4.86 -1.27
N PRO A 79 -1.01 -4.70 -0.80
CA PRO A 79 -1.31 -3.80 0.31
C PRO A 79 -0.63 -4.18 1.62
N SER A 80 -0.61 -5.47 1.95
CA SER A 80 0.04 -5.95 3.18
C SER A 80 1.55 -5.74 3.17
N HIS A 81 2.18 -5.89 2.00
CA HIS A 81 3.60 -5.60 1.84
C HIS A 81 3.89 -4.11 2.00
N PHE A 82 3.10 -3.25 1.34
CA PHE A 82 3.23 -1.81 1.43
C PHE A 82 3.00 -1.30 2.86
N GLN A 83 1.99 -1.82 3.55
CA GLN A 83 1.74 -1.51 4.95
C GLN A 83 2.96 -1.81 5.82
N ARG A 84 3.58 -2.99 5.64
CA ARG A 84 4.80 -3.37 6.36
C ARG A 84 5.96 -2.45 6.06
N MET A 85 6.20 -2.16 4.79
CA MET A 85 7.29 -1.30 4.36
C MET A 85 7.20 0.09 5.00
N ILE A 86 6.04 0.75 4.90
CA ILE A 86 5.87 2.07 5.50
C ILE A 86 5.93 2.02 7.03
N THR A 87 5.46 0.93 7.66
CA THR A 87 5.60 0.75 9.11
C THR A 87 7.06 0.64 9.55
N GLU A 88 7.94 0.11 8.69
CA GLU A 88 9.39 0.07 8.93
C GLU A 88 10.08 1.41 8.64
N ILE A 89 9.56 2.22 7.71
CA ILE A 89 10.14 3.51 7.30
C ILE A 89 9.72 4.65 8.26
N LEU A 90 8.46 4.68 8.67
CA LEU A 90 7.85 5.76 9.47
C LEU A 90 7.25 5.25 10.81
N PRO A 91 8.03 4.53 11.63
CA PRO A 91 7.50 3.92 12.85
C PRO A 91 7.07 4.96 13.90
N GLU A 92 7.77 6.08 13.99
CA GLU A 92 7.54 7.12 15.00
C GLU A 92 6.23 7.86 14.69
N GLU A 93 6.04 8.29 13.45
CA GLU A 93 4.88 9.04 12.97
C GLU A 93 3.59 8.23 13.07
N LEU A 94 3.67 6.92 12.77
CA LEU A 94 2.56 5.99 12.95
C LEU A 94 2.23 5.76 14.43
N SER A 95 3.24 5.76 15.30
CA SER A 95 3.07 5.56 16.74
C SER A 95 2.47 6.78 17.44
N GLU A 96 2.91 7.98 17.06
CA GLU A 96 2.35 9.26 17.51
C GLU A 96 0.93 9.47 16.98
N GLY A 97 0.64 8.88 15.81
CA GLY A 97 -0.71 8.70 15.32
C GLY A 97 -1.28 9.89 14.56
N TRP A 98 -0.46 10.90 14.27
CA TRP A 98 -0.77 11.97 13.32
C TRP A 98 -0.63 11.52 11.86
N LEU A 99 0.19 10.47 11.60
CA LEU A 99 0.21 9.76 10.33
C LEU A 99 -0.57 8.45 10.44
N ILE A 100 -1.44 8.20 9.48
CA ILE A 100 -2.26 6.99 9.40
C ILE A 100 -2.06 6.39 8.02
N LEU A 101 -1.66 5.12 7.99
CA LEU A 101 -1.56 4.36 6.76
C LEU A 101 -2.78 3.45 6.60
N TYR A 102 -3.48 3.59 5.48
CA TYR A 102 -4.62 2.75 5.12
C TYR A 102 -4.51 2.26 3.68
N ILE A 103 -4.09 0.99 3.51
CA ILE A 103 -3.91 0.35 2.20
C ILE A 103 -2.86 1.09 1.36
N ASP A 104 -3.27 1.93 0.43
CA ASP A 104 -2.47 2.74 -0.49
C ASP A 104 -2.44 4.23 -0.11
N GLU A 105 -3.25 4.64 0.87
CA GLU A 105 -3.38 6.03 1.31
C GLU A 105 -2.52 6.30 2.56
N ILE A 106 -1.66 7.32 2.48
CA ILE A 106 -1.02 7.94 3.62
C ILE A 106 -1.83 9.17 4.01
N ILE A 107 -2.37 9.17 5.23
CA ILE A 107 -3.28 10.19 5.74
C ILE A 107 -2.58 10.93 6.87
N VAL A 108 -2.36 12.23 6.68
CA VAL A 108 -1.80 13.13 7.69
C VAL A 108 -2.94 13.91 8.34
N CYS A 109 -2.97 13.91 9.67
CA CYS A 109 -4.02 14.50 10.50
C CYS A 109 -3.43 15.42 11.56
N SER A 110 -3.94 16.65 11.67
CA SER A 110 -3.51 17.63 12.68
C SER A 110 -4.68 18.48 13.18
N LYS A 111 -4.49 19.22 14.28
CA LYS A 111 -5.53 20.06 14.89
C LYS A 111 -5.35 21.55 14.60
N THR A 112 -4.12 21.98 14.33
CA THR A 112 -3.78 23.36 13.98
C THR A 112 -3.07 23.40 12.63
N TRP A 113 -3.10 24.55 11.95
CA TRP A 113 -2.44 24.68 10.65
C TRP A 113 -0.91 24.65 10.81
N GLU A 114 -0.42 25.18 11.92
CA GLU A 114 1.00 25.22 12.27
C GLU A 114 1.56 23.81 12.46
N GLU A 115 0.84 22.93 13.18
CA GLU A 115 1.17 21.50 13.30
C GLU A 115 1.10 20.78 11.95
N HIS A 116 0.18 21.17 11.06
CA HIS A 116 0.00 20.50 9.76
C HIS A 116 1.14 20.76 8.78
N MET A 117 1.80 21.91 8.93
CA MET A 117 2.83 22.38 8.00
C MET A 117 4.25 22.01 8.42
N TYR A 118 4.45 21.53 9.65
CA TYR A 118 5.75 21.19 10.23
C TYR A 118 5.89 19.69 10.40
#